data_AF-A0A2G8K8D5-F1
#
_entry.id   AF-A0A2G8K8D5-F1
#
_cell.length_a   1.000
_cell.length_b   1.000
_cell.length_c   1.000
_cell.angle_alpha   90.00
_cell.angle_beta   90.00
_cell.angle_gamma   90.00
#
_symmetry.space_group_name_H-M   'P 1'
#
loop_
_entity.id
_entity.type
_entity.pdbx_description
1 polymer ?
#
loop_
_entity_poly.entity_id
_entity_poly.type
_entity_poly.pdbx_seq_one_letter_code
_entity_poly.pdbx_strand_id
1 'polypeptide(L)' 'MHSTQYGNVLILDSDINIAESDLAYTLTITGSGREDYQGKEVLILGGGDGGILHELLQKSPRFLTMVEISFNTNTVRI' A
#
# COMPACT_ATOMS: atom_id res chain seq x y z
N MET A 1 -7.23 -5.25 -13.70
CA MET A 1 -8.28 -4.67 -14.56
C MET A 1 -7.91 -3.20 -14.78
N HIS A 2 -8.28 -2.58 -15.90
CA HIS A 2 -7.95 -1.17 -16.17
C HIS A 2 -9.22 -0.34 -16.33
N SER A 3 -9.36 0.72 -15.53
CA SER A 3 -10.45 1.68 -15.55
C SER A 3 -9.96 3.01 -16.12
N THR A 4 -10.74 3.61 -17.02
CA THR A 4 -10.43 4.93 -17.58
C THR A 4 -10.47 6.05 -16.54
N GLN A 5 -11.21 5.86 -15.44
CA GLN A 5 -11.36 6.86 -14.39
C GLN A 5 -10.45 6.59 -13.19
N TYR A 6 -10.17 5.32 -12.88
CA TYR A 6 -9.48 4.91 -11.66
C TYR A 6 -8.11 4.27 -11.91
N GLY A 7 -7.70 4.16 -13.18
CA GLY A 7 -6.43 3.53 -13.57
C GLY A 7 -6.45 2.02 -13.39
N ASN A 8 -5.28 1.43 -13.10
CA ASN A 8 -5.18 0.02 -12.76
C ASN A 8 -5.88 -0.26 -11.42
N VAL A 9 -6.73 -1.30 -11.43
CA VAL A 9 -7.49 -1.75 -10.27
C VAL A 9 -7.05 -3.16 -9.91
N LEU A 10 -6.62 -3.34 -8.67
CA LEU A 10 -6.33 -4.63 -8.05
C LEU A 10 -7.64 -5.25 -7.54
N ILE A 11 -7.92 -6.45 -8.04
CA ILE A 11 -9.06 -7.25 -7.64
C ILE A 11 -8.53 -8.60 -7.15
N LEU A 12 -8.87 -8.97 -5.93
CA LEU A 12 -8.52 -10.25 -5.32
C LEU A 12 -9.82 -10.98 -5.00
N ASP A 13 -9.95 -12.24 -5.42
CA ASP A 13 -11.15 -13.06 -5.20
C ASP A 13 -12.47 -12.38 -5.63
N SER A 14 -12.40 -11.58 -6.70
CA SER A 14 -13.50 -10.75 -7.23
C SER A 14 -13.87 -9.50 -6.42
N ASP A 15 -13.15 -9.21 -5.33
CA ASP A 15 -13.30 -7.99 -4.54
C ASP A 15 -12.27 -6.92 -4.91
N ILE A 16 -12.74 -5.67 -5.06
CA ILE A 16 -11.89 -4.51 -5.35
C ILE A 16 -11.10 -4.16 -4.07
N ASN A 17 -9.78 -4.18 -4.17
CA ASN A 17 -8.90 -3.88 -3.04
C ASN A 17 -8.34 -2.46 -3.11
N ILE A 18 -7.72 -2.09 -4.23
CA ILE A 18 -7.15 -0.74 -4.43
C ILE A 18 -7.11 -0.39 -5.91
N ALA A 19 -7.28 0.90 -6.23
CA ALA A 19 -7.00 1.47 -7.53
C ALA A 19 -5.86 2.51 -7.46
N GLU A 20 -5.22 2.78 -8.59
CA GLU A 20 -4.19 3.83 -8.73
C GLU A 20 -4.63 5.20 -8.20
N SER A 21 -5.91 5.51 -8.37
CA SER A 21 -6.51 6.76 -7.88
C SER A 21 -6.67 6.84 -6.36
N ASP A 22 -6.53 5.73 -5.63
CA ASP A 22 -6.95 5.61 -4.23
C ASP A 22 -5.88 6.07 -3.22
N LEU A 23 -5.21 7.19 -3.49
CA LEU A 23 -4.24 7.78 -2.57
C LEU A 23 -4.83 8.01 -1.16
N ALA A 24 -6.13 8.33 -1.09
CA ALA A 24 -6.84 8.52 0.15
C ALA A 24 -6.80 7.28 1.07
N TYR A 25 -6.79 6.06 0.52
CA TYR A 25 -6.68 4.84 1.30
C TYR A 25 -5.33 4.77 2.02
N THR A 26 -4.24 4.92 1.27
CA THR A 26 -2.86 4.89 1.79
C THR A 26 -2.61 6.00 2.82
N LEU A 27 -3.12 7.21 2.57
CA LEU A 27 -2.99 8.31 3.53
C LEU A 27 -3.81 8.05 4.80
N THR A 28 -5.00 7.46 4.68
CA THR A 28 -5.86 7.21 5.86
C THR A 28 -5.25 6.14 6.76
N ILE A 29 -4.80 5.02 6.19
CA ILE A 29 -4.25 3.91 6.95
C ILE A 29 -2.90 4.24 7.63
N THR A 30 -2.16 5.21 7.09
CA THR A 30 -0.92 5.74 7.68
C THR A 30 -1.16 6.94 8.62
N GLY A 31 -2.39 7.11 9.12
CA GLY A 31 -2.72 8.11 10.14
C GLY A 31 -2.94 9.53 9.61
N SER A 32 -3.05 9.72 8.28
CA SER A 32 -3.38 11.00 7.64
C SER A 32 -2.46 12.15 8.05
N GLY A 33 -1.17 11.86 8.20
CA GLY A 33 -0.16 12.84 8.61
C GLY A 33 -0.20 13.24 10.09
N ARG A 34 -1.01 12.57 10.91
CA ARG A 34 -1.04 12.81 12.37
C ARG A 34 0.06 12.07 13.11
N GLU A 35 0.54 10.97 12.54
CA GLU A 35 1.56 10.12 13.14
C GLU A 35 2.97 10.52 12.68
N ASP A 36 3.92 10.53 13.61
CA ASP A 36 5.34 10.68 13.33
C ASP A 36 6.03 9.32 13.33
N TYR A 37 6.46 8.91 12.14
CA TYR A 37 7.15 7.64 11.90
C TYR A 37 8.67 7.75 11.96
N GLN A 38 9.25 8.94 12.20
CA GLN A 38 10.70 9.12 12.23
C GLN A 38 11.34 8.20 13.28
N GLY A 39 12.31 7.39 12.85
CA GLY A 39 13.05 6.48 13.73
C GLY A 39 12.20 5.37 14.37
N LYS A 40 10.97 5.13 13.90
CA LYS A 40 10.08 4.06 14.39
C LYS A 40 10.35 2.73 13.69
N GLU A 41 9.99 1.64 14.36
CA GLU A 41 9.86 0.32 13.73
C GLU A 41 8.39 0.05 13.48
N VAL A 42 8.04 -0.36 12.26
CA VAL A 42 6.64 -0.56 11.85
C VAL A 42 6.47 -1.91 11.18
N LEU A 43 5.39 -2.60 11.53
CA LEU A 43 4.95 -3.84 10.90
C LEU A 43 3.73 -3.57 10.02
N ILE A 44 3.82 -3.95 8.75
CA ILE A 44 2.74 -3.95 7.77
C ILE A 44 2.30 -5.41 7.58
N LEU A 45 1.02 -5.69 7.80
CA LEU A 45 0.42 -7.01 7.55
C LEU A 45 -0.35 -6.94 6.22
N GLY A 46 0.05 -7.76 5.25
CA GLY A 46 -0.41 -7.65 3.86
C GLY A 46 0.22 -6.46 3.14
N GLY A 47 -0.57 -5.73 2.35
CA GLY A 47 -0.11 -4.55 1.60
C GLY A 47 0.74 -4.90 0.38
N GLY A 48 0.49 -6.06 -0.25
CA GLY A 48 1.21 -6.52 -1.44
C GLY A 48 1.15 -5.58 -2.66
N ASP A 49 0.27 -4.58 -2.67
CA ASP A 49 0.27 -3.49 -3.66
C ASP A 49 1.47 -2.52 -3.47
N GLY A 50 2.05 -2.48 -2.27
CA GLY A 50 3.22 -1.68 -1.92
C GLY A 50 2.93 -0.21 -1.58
N GLY A 51 1.69 0.27 -1.65
CA GLY A 51 1.33 1.67 -1.41
C GLY A 51 1.68 2.15 0.00
N ILE A 52 1.36 1.35 1.02
CA ILE A 52 1.66 1.66 2.43
C ILE A 52 3.17 1.72 2.67
N LEU A 53 3.90 0.74 2.12
CA LEU A 53 5.37 0.67 2.22
C LEU A 53 5.99 1.92 1.57
N HIS A 54 5.52 2.30 0.39
CA HIS A 54 5.99 3.48 -0.33
C HIS A 54 5.77 4.79 0.44
N GLU A 55 4.59 4.99 1.05
CA GLU A 55 4.30 6.20 1.84
C GLU A 55 5.15 6.26 3.11
N LEU A 56 5.30 5.14 3.84
CA LEU A 56 6.04 5.12 5.10
C LEU A 56 7.55 5.31 4.91
N LEU A 57 8.13 4.82 3.81
CA LEU A 57 9.56 5.02 3.51
C LEU A 57 9.94 6.50 3.42
N GLN A 58 9.02 7.38 3.00
CA GLN A 58 9.24 8.83 2.92
C GLN A 58 9.32 9.50 4.30
N LYS A 59 8.90 8.83 5.37
CA LYS A 59 8.85 9.37 6.74
C LYS A 59 10.09 9.03 7.58
N SER A 60 11.14 8.47 6.97
CA SER A 60 12.39 8.10 7.64
C SER A 60 12.23 7.17 8.89
N PRO A 61 11.51 6.05 8.77
CA PRO A 61 11.44 5.05 9.83
C PRO A 61 12.81 4.39 10.06
N ARG A 62 13.00 3.80 11.25
CA ARG A 62 14.19 3.00 11.57
C ARG A 62 14.17 1.65 10.85
N PHE A 63 13.00 1.01 10.81
CA PHE A 63 12.83 -0.28 10.14
C PHE A 63 11.36 -0.50 9.75
N LEU A 64 11.14 -1.10 8.59
CA LEU A 64 9.82 -1.51 8.12
C LEU A 64 9.85 -3.01 7.84
N THR A 65 8.92 -3.75 8.44
CA THR A 65 8.67 -5.17 8.13
C THR A 65 7.33 -5.26 7.41
N MET A 66 7.31 -5.80 6.19
CA MET A 66 6.07 -6.12 5.48
C MET A 66 5.94 -7.64 5.37
N VAL A 67 4.81 -8.18 5.83
CA VAL A 67 4.52 -9.62 5.78
C VAL A 67 3.32 -9.83 4.85
N GLU A 68 3.61 -10.26 3.63
CA GLU A 68 2.61 -10.60 2.61
C GLU A 68 2.57 -12.12 2.43
N ILE A 69 1.37 -12.69 2.33
CA ILE A 69 1.14 -14.13 2.21
C ILE A 69 1.19 -14.61 0.76
N SER A 70 0.94 -13.72 -0.20
CA SER A 70 0.86 -14.03 -1.63
C SER A 70 1.96 -13.35 -2.43
N PHE A 71 2.79 -14.15 -3.11
CA PHE A 71 3.88 -13.66 -3.97
C PHE A 71 3.57 -13.87 -5.46
N ASN A 72 2.29 -13.78 -5.85
CA ASN A 72 1.87 -14.10 -7.20
C ASN A 72 2.70 -13.33 -8.23
N THR A 73 3.44 -14.05 -9.07
CA THR A 73 4.51 -13.50 -9.94
C THR A 73 3.98 -12.78 -11.18
N ASN A 74 2.66 -12.83 -11.42
CA ASN A 74 1.99 -11.98 -12.40
C ASN A 74 1.84 -10.58 -11.81
N THR A 75 2.97 -9.85 -11.79
CA THR A 75 3.02 -8.48 -11.31
C THR A 75 2.09 -7.61 -12.15
N VAL A 76 0.96 -7.18 -11.58
CA VAL A 76 0.35 -5.92 -12.00
C VAL A 76 1.25 -4.85 -11.43
N ARG A 77 2.21 -4.38 -12.25
CA ARG A 77 2.98 -3.19 -11.93
C ARG A 77 2.03 -2.01 -12.09
N ILE A 78 1.79 -1.35 -10.98
CA ILE A 78 1.27 0.02 -10.93
C ILE A 78 2.44 0.94 -11.28
#